data_AF-A0A8T4CX96-F1
#
_entry.id   AF-A0A8T4CX96-F1
#
_cell.length_a   1.000
_cell.length_b   1.000
_cell.length_c   1.000
_cell.angle_alpha   90.00
_cell.angle_beta   90.00
_cell.angle_gamma   90.00
#
_symmetry.space_group_name_H-M   'P 1'
#
loop_
_entity.id
_entity.type
_entity.pdbx_description
1 polymer ?
#
loop_
_entity_poly.entity_id
_entity_poly.type
_entity_poly.pdbx_seq_one_letter_code
_entity_poly.pdbx_strand_id
1 'polypeptide(L)'
;MKTAKKISLILLAISLLLLGSAYHIRQDVLDTPLSYFGTHQSTKIKAKLLLTADELAHIQSFSADKNDNIDKYMRIMNGVKLREAIQEG
;
A
#
# COMPACT_ATOMS: atom_id res chain seq x y z
N MET A 1 6.62 11.17 40.75
CA MET A 1 5.47 11.35 39.82
C MET A 1 5.75 12.17 38.56
N LYS A 2 6.71 13.11 38.51
CA LYS A 2 6.98 13.95 37.31
C LYS A 2 7.71 13.19 36.17
N THR A 3 8.55 12.21 36.48
CA THR A 3 9.30 11.41 35.50
C THR A 3 8.41 10.44 34.71
N ALA A 4 7.45 9.78 35.37
CA ALA A 4 6.52 8.86 34.72
C ALA A 4 5.61 9.55 33.67
N LYS A 5 5.12 10.76 33.95
CA LYS A 5 4.33 11.56 32.98
C LYS A 5 5.16 11.98 31.76
N LYS A 6 6.44 12.31 31.94
CA LYS A 6 7.34 12.67 30.84
C LYS A 6 7.64 11.48 29.93
N ILE A 7 7.87 10.29 30.51
CA ILE A 7 8.10 9.05 29.75
C ILE A 7 6.84 8.66 28.95
N SER A 8 5.65 8.80 29.56
CA SER A 8 4.37 8.55 28.87
C SER A 8 4.15 9.49 27.69
N LEU A 9 4.51 10.77 27.81
CA LEU A 9 4.41 11.74 26.71
C LEU A 9 5.41 11.44 25.58
N ILE A 10 6.63 11.02 25.90
CA ILE A 10 7.65 10.64 24.91
C ILE A 10 7.22 9.38 24.15
N LEU A 11 6.73 8.36 24.85
CA LEU A 11 6.21 7.14 24.22
C LEU A 11 5.01 7.46 23.32
N LEU A 12 4.10 8.34 23.76
CA LEU A 12 2.97 8.78 22.94
C LEU A 12 3.43 9.50 21.67
N ALA A 13 4.42 10.39 21.77
CA ALA A 13 4.98 11.08 20.61
C ALA A 13 5.65 10.09 19.64
N ILE A 14 6.37 9.08 20.13
CA ILE A 14 6.98 8.04 19.32
C ILE A 14 5.90 7.18 18.63
N SER A 15 4.84 6.79 19.35
CA SER A 15 3.72 6.07 18.76
C SER A 15 3.03 6.88 17.67
N LEU A 16 2.80 8.18 17.89
CA LEU A 16 2.23 9.08 16.88
C LEU A 16 3.14 9.23 15.65
N LEU A 17 4.46 9.35 15.86
CA LEU A 17 5.44 9.40 14.76
C LEU A 17 5.46 8.10 13.95
N LEU A 18 5.35 6.95 14.62
CA LEU A 18 5.27 5.63 13.97
C LEU A 18 3.95 5.44 13.22
N LEU A 19 2.82 5.94 13.75
CA LEU A 19 1.55 5.95 13.03
C LEU A 19 1.59 6.88 11.81
N GLY A 20 2.20 8.06 11.96
CA GLY A 20 2.35 9.03 10.88
C GLY A 20 3.21 8.48 9.73
N SER A 21 4.33 7.82 10.07
CA SER A 21 5.17 7.16 9.06
C SER A 21 4.47 5.97 8.41
N ALA A 22 3.76 5.13 9.17
CA ALA A 22 2.97 4.04 8.61
C ALA A 22 1.88 4.53 7.65
N TYR A 23 1.22 5.65 7.97
CA TYR A 23 0.25 6.27 7.07
C TYR A 23 0.91 6.73 5.76
N HIS A 24 2.02 7.45 5.84
CA HIS A 24 2.72 7.96 4.65
C HIS A 24 3.22 6.81 3.78
N ILE A 25 3.83 5.78 4.38
CA ILE A 25 4.30 4.60 3.65
C ILE A 25 3.13 3.87 2.99
N ARG A 26 1.96 3.80 3.65
CA ARG A 26 0.76 3.21 3.03
C ARG A 26 0.29 4.04 1.83
N GLN A 27 0.31 5.36 1.91
CA GLN A 27 -0.03 6.22 0.77
C GLN A 27 0.95 5.99 -0.39
N ASP A 28 2.26 5.95 -0.12
CA ASP A 28 3.28 5.66 -1.13
C ASP A 28 3.04 4.31 -1.82
N VAL A 29 2.65 3.28 -1.06
CA VAL A 29 2.25 1.98 -1.63
C VAL A 29 1.03 2.13 -2.52
N LEU A 30 -0.02 2.82 -2.08
CA LEU A 30 -1.24 3.01 -2.86
C LEU A 30 -1.02 3.82 -4.15
N ASP A 31 -0.07 4.74 -4.14
CA ASP A 31 0.33 5.56 -5.30
C ASP A 31 1.36 4.88 -6.20
N THR A 32 1.87 3.71 -5.80
CA THR A 32 2.81 2.95 -6.62
C THR A 32 2.08 2.37 -7.84
N PRO A 33 2.68 2.42 -9.05
CA PRO A 33 2.08 1.79 -10.22
C PRO A 33 2.00 0.26 -10.05
N LEU A 34 0.89 -0.33 -10.50
CA LEU A 34 0.65 -1.78 -10.41
C LEU A 34 1.71 -2.59 -11.17
N SER A 35 2.27 -2.04 -12.26
CA SER A 35 3.39 -2.64 -12.99
C SER A 35 4.63 -2.84 -12.11
N TYR A 36 4.93 -1.89 -11.22
CA TYR A 36 6.04 -1.99 -10.25
C TYR A 36 5.75 -2.99 -9.13
N PHE A 37 4.49 -3.11 -8.72
CA PHE A 37 4.09 -4.16 -7.78
C PHE A 37 4.33 -5.56 -8.35
N GLY A 38 4.10 -5.76 -9.66
CA GLY A 38 4.36 -7.04 -10.32
C GLY A 38 5.85 -7.44 -10.31
N THR A 39 6.74 -6.46 -10.45
CA THR A 39 8.17 -6.67 -10.71
C THR A 39 9.08 -6.51 -9.48
N HIS A 40 8.74 -5.67 -8.51
CA HIS A 40 9.58 -5.37 -7.35
C HIS A 40 9.11 -6.07 -6.08
N GLN A 41 9.95 -6.97 -5.54
CA GLN A 41 9.68 -7.70 -4.29
C GLN A 41 9.51 -6.78 -3.08
N SER A 42 10.28 -5.69 -3.00
CA SER A 42 10.17 -4.71 -1.90
C SER A 42 8.78 -4.08 -1.84
N THR A 43 8.21 -3.74 -2.99
CA THR A 43 6.85 -3.20 -3.10
C THR A 43 5.80 -4.25 -2.69
N LYS A 44 5.96 -5.51 -3.12
CA LYS A 44 5.07 -6.61 -2.71
C LYS A 44 5.06 -6.80 -1.20
N ILE A 45 6.23 -6.75 -0.56
CA ILE A 45 6.35 -6.90 0.90
C ILE A 45 5.68 -5.74 1.62
N LYS A 46 5.96 -4.48 1.22
CA LYS A 46 5.32 -3.30 1.82
C LYS A 46 3.80 -3.36 1.69
N ALA A 47 3.28 -3.73 0.52
CA ALA A 47 1.86 -3.88 0.29
C ALA A 47 1.23 -4.98 1.17
N LYS A 48 1.87 -6.15 1.29
CA LYS A 48 1.39 -7.23 2.17
C LYS A 48 1.33 -6.83 3.65
N LEU A 49 2.17 -5.89 4.08
CA LEU A 49 2.22 -5.43 5.46
C LEU A 49 1.26 -4.27 5.75
N LEU A 50 0.88 -3.50 4.74
CA LEU A 50 0.17 -2.21 4.90
C LEU A 50 -1.22 -2.17 4.27
N LEU A 51 -1.55 -3.13 3.39
CA LEU A 51 -2.86 -3.27 2.77
C LEU A 51 -3.66 -4.40 3.42
N THR A 52 -4.98 -4.30 3.36
CA THR A 52 -5.87 -5.35 3.86
C THR A 52 -5.87 -6.57 2.92
N ALA A 53 -6.37 -7.70 3.41
CA ALA A 53 -6.50 -8.92 2.60
C ALA A 53 -7.41 -8.69 1.37
N ASP A 54 -8.50 -7.94 1.55
CA ASP A 54 -9.45 -7.62 0.47
C ASP A 54 -8.80 -6.71 -0.59
N GLU A 55 -8.05 -5.69 -0.17
CA GLU A 55 -7.32 -4.81 -1.09
C GLU A 55 -6.29 -5.60 -1.92
N LEU A 56 -5.59 -6.54 -1.30
CA LEU A 56 -4.64 -7.42 -2.00
C LEU A 56 -5.36 -8.38 -2.96
N ALA A 57 -6.56 -8.84 -2.63
CA ALA A 57 -7.36 -9.68 -3.50
C ALA A 57 -7.82 -8.90 -4.75
N HIS A 58 -8.26 -7.65 -4.59
CA HIS A 58 -8.65 -6.79 -5.71
C HIS A 58 -7.47 -6.49 -6.64
N ILE A 59 -6.28 -6.23 -6.08
CA ILE A 59 -5.06 -6.06 -6.86
C ILE A 59 -4.74 -7.32 -7.68
N GLN A 60 -4.88 -8.51 -7.07
CA GLN A 60 -4.62 -9.78 -7.75
C GLN A 60 -5.63 -10.05 -8.85
N SER A 61 -6.94 -9.90 -8.58
CA SER A 61 -7.99 -10.10 -9.58
C SER A 61 -7.87 -9.12 -10.74
N PHE A 62 -7.52 -7.87 -10.46
CA PHE A 62 -7.26 -6.87 -11.48
C PHE A 62 -6.10 -7.28 -12.40
N SER A 63 -5.02 -7.84 -11.82
CA SER A 63 -3.83 -8.27 -12.56
C SER A 63 -3.96 -9.62 -13.29
N ALA A 64 -4.86 -10.50 -12.85
CA ALA A 64 -5.00 -11.86 -13.38
C ALA A 64 -5.59 -11.89 -14.80
N ASP A 65 -6.54 -10.99 -15.06
CA ASP A 65 -7.31 -10.86 -16.30
C ASP A 65 -6.57 -10.05 -17.40
N LYS A 66 -5.30 -9.67 -17.16
CA LYS A 66 -4.54 -8.83 -18.10
C LYS A 66 -4.29 -9.48 -19.47
N ASN A 67 -4.29 -10.80 -19.56
CA ASN A 67 -4.02 -11.49 -20.82
C ASN A 67 -5.28 -11.66 -21.67
N ASP A 68 -6.46 -11.58 -21.05
CA ASP A 68 -7.75 -11.77 -21.71
C ASP A 68 -8.39 -10.43 -22.08
N ASN A 69 -7.88 -9.32 -21.52
CA ASN A 69 -8.34 -7.96 -21.80
C ASN A 69 -7.16 -7.01 -22.12
N ILE A 70 -6.99 -6.71 -23.42
CA ILE A 70 -5.91 -5.83 -23.92
C ILE A 70 -6.02 -4.42 -23.35
N ASP A 71 -7.23 -3.88 -23.18
CA ASP A 71 -7.42 -2.54 -22.59
C ASP A 71 -6.91 -2.53 -21.15
N LYS A 72 -7.20 -3.59 -20.40
CA LYS A 72 -6.70 -3.77 -19.03
C LYS A 72 -5.17 -3.88 -19.01
N TYR A 73 -4.59 -4.65 -19.91
CA TYR A 73 -3.13 -4.73 -20.07
C TYR A 73 -2.50 -3.36 -20.32
N MET A 74 -3.04 -2.60 -21.27
CA MET A 74 -2.54 -1.27 -21.62
C MET A 74 -2.63 -0.31 -20.43
N ARG A 75 -3.69 -0.38 -19.62
CA ARG A 75 -3.82 0.42 -18.39
C ARG A 75 -2.75 0.06 -17.35
N ILE A 76 -2.44 -1.24 -17.17
CA ILE A 76 -1.36 -1.69 -16.28
C ILE A 76 -0.01 -1.15 -16.75
N MET A 77 0.26 -1.25 -18.05
CA MET A 77 1.52 -0.77 -18.65
C MET A 77 1.66 0.76 -18.59
N ASN A 78 0.54 1.49 -18.72
CA ASN A 78 0.50 2.95 -18.61
C ASN A 78 0.60 3.46 -17.16
N GLY A 79 0.73 2.56 -16.18
CA GLY A 79 1.03 2.92 -14.80
C GLY A 79 -0.19 3.16 -13.91
N VAL A 80 -1.30 2.44 -14.14
CA VAL A 80 -2.44 2.41 -13.20
C VAL A 80 -1.94 2.22 -11.76
N LYS A 81 -2.44 3.02 -10.84
CA LYS A 81 -2.00 2.96 -9.44
C LYS A 81 -2.64 1.79 -8.71
N LEU A 82 -1.99 1.30 -7.65
CA LEU A 82 -2.56 0.27 -6.78
C LEU A 82 -3.93 0.67 -6.21
N ARG A 83 -4.12 1.94 -5.83
CA ARG A 83 -5.42 2.46 -5.38
C ARG A 83 -6.53 2.32 -6.42
N GLU A 84 -6.23 2.63 -7.67
CA GLU A 84 -7.21 2.58 -8.77
C GLU A 84 -7.63 1.13 -9.03
N ALA A 85 -6.66 0.20 -9.03
CA ALA A 85 -6.94 -1.22 -9.14
C ALA A 85 -7.82 -1.77 -7.99
N ILE A 86 -7.66 -1.25 -6.76
CA ILE A 86 -8.50 -1.62 -5.61
C ILE A 86 -9.94 -1.13 -5.77
N GLN A 87 -10.14 0.07 -6.32
CA GLN A 87 -11.46 0.69 -6.48
C GLN A 87 -12.30 0.06 -7.59
N GLU A 88 -11.66 -0.62 -8.54
CA GLU A 88 -12.31 -1.25 -9.70
C GLU A 88 -12.58 -2.75 -9.54
N GLY A 89 -11.90 -3.41 -8.59
CA GLY A 89 -12.15 -4.80 -8.22
C GLY A 89 -13.33 -4.94 -7.29
#